data_AF-A0A920ANR1-F1
#
_entry.id   AF-A0A920ANR1-F1
#
_cell.length_a   1.000
_cell.length_b   1.000
_cell.length_c   1.000
_cell.angle_alpha   90.00
_cell.angle_beta   90.00
_cell.angle_gamma   90.00
#
_symmetry.space_group_name_H-M   'P 1'
#
loop_
_entity.id
_entity.type
_entity.pdbx_description
1 polymer ?
#
loop_
_entity_poly.entity_id
_entity_poly.type
_entity_poly.pdbx_seq_one_letter_code
_entity_poly.pdbx_strand_id
1 'polypeptide(L)'
;MKNYHFLSGPSFADEVLYGKPTALSLSSNKINKNIGNIFKDTNIRIYYSEGYKTLEFLGILKNIYAIGAGIIDATSLGQNARAAYITRCIVEIKSILKSLNLNTNMIYSLGGIGDLILSCSSNKSRNYNFGFCFEKKNKYKTLNRKTIEGINSCLNIKNNKKINISKFPIINSVIKIINGSPPKKEIKILLNRKFKNE
;
A
#
# COMPACT_ATOMS: atom_id res chain seq x y z
N MET A 1 4.18 -25.93 -11.99
CA MET A 1 4.37 -24.75 -11.12
C MET A 1 4.44 -25.21 -9.67
N LYS A 2 5.41 -24.75 -8.87
CA LYS A 2 5.46 -25.03 -7.42
C LYS A 2 4.21 -24.45 -6.75
N ASN A 3 3.64 -25.16 -5.77
CA ASN A 3 2.55 -24.64 -4.95
C ASN A 3 3.14 -23.66 -3.93
N TYR A 4 2.67 -22.41 -3.93
CA TYR A 4 3.13 -21.40 -2.96
C TYR A 4 1.94 -20.71 -2.31
N HIS A 5 2.15 -20.25 -1.08
CA HIS A 5 1.14 -19.59 -0.26
C HIS A 5 1.62 -18.19 0.08
N PHE A 6 0.70 -17.23 0.00
CA PHE A 6 0.92 -15.83 0.24
C PHE A 6 0.11 -15.41 1.46
N LEU A 7 0.78 -14.77 2.41
CA LEU A 7 0.19 -14.23 3.63
C LEU A 7 0.26 -12.71 3.56
N SER A 8 -0.88 -12.03 3.73
CA SER A 8 -0.95 -10.57 3.68
C SER A 8 -2.08 -10.03 4.54
N GLY A 9 -1.85 -8.89 5.17
CA GLY A 9 -2.79 -8.27 6.09
C GLY A 9 -2.08 -7.31 7.03
N PRO A 10 -2.85 -6.62 7.88
CA PRO A 10 -2.29 -5.72 8.89
C PRO A 10 -1.51 -6.53 9.94
N SER A 11 -0.18 -6.44 9.92
CA SER A 11 0.69 -7.26 10.79
C SER A 11 2.04 -6.60 11.08
N PHE A 12 2.05 -5.49 11.82
CA PHE A 12 3.33 -4.94 12.28
C PHE A 12 4.11 -5.98 13.08
N ALA A 13 5.35 -6.22 12.67
CA ALA A 13 6.17 -7.34 13.17
C ALA A 13 6.37 -7.27 14.69
N ASP A 14 6.56 -6.08 15.23
CA ASP A 14 6.64 -5.81 16.66
C ASP A 14 5.35 -6.19 17.40
N GLU A 15 4.18 -5.88 16.85
CA GLU A 15 2.90 -6.28 17.46
C GLU A 15 2.69 -7.80 17.42
N VAL A 16 3.08 -8.45 16.33
CA VAL A 16 3.08 -9.92 16.22
C VAL A 16 4.02 -10.55 17.25
N LEU A 17 5.24 -10.01 17.39
CA LEU A 17 6.23 -10.48 18.36
C LEU A 17 5.74 -10.34 19.81
N TYR A 18 5.00 -9.28 20.12
CA TYR A 18 4.37 -9.08 21.43
C TYR A 18 3.04 -9.80 21.60
N GLY A 19 2.68 -10.72 20.69
CA GLY A 19 1.48 -11.51 20.76
C GLY A 19 0.19 -10.68 20.71
N LYS A 20 0.18 -9.51 20.04
CA LYS A 20 -1.04 -8.73 19.88
C LYS A 20 -1.96 -9.37 18.82
N PRO A 21 -3.29 -9.24 18.97
CA PRO A 21 -4.25 -9.77 17.99
C PRO A 21 -3.93 -9.31 16.57
N THR A 22 -3.76 -10.27 15.67
CA THR A 22 -3.39 -10.01 14.27
C THR A 22 -4.27 -10.85 13.35
N ALA A 23 -4.81 -10.26 12.28
CA ALA A 23 -5.63 -10.99 11.32
C ALA A 23 -4.99 -10.92 9.92
N LEU A 24 -4.85 -12.06 9.26
CA LEU A 24 -4.16 -12.18 7.98
C LEU A 24 -4.98 -12.95 6.94
N SER A 25 -4.91 -12.51 5.69
CA SER A 25 -5.37 -13.27 4.54
C SER A 25 -4.30 -14.24 4.08
N LEU A 26 -4.66 -15.53 3.96
CA LEU A 26 -3.83 -16.58 3.37
C LEU A 26 -4.42 -16.96 2.01
N SER A 27 -3.62 -16.89 0.95
CA SER A 27 -4.05 -17.23 -0.41
C SER A 27 -3.00 -18.04 -1.14
N SER A 28 -3.39 -18.78 -2.16
CA SER A 28 -2.49 -19.61 -2.96
C SER A 28 -3.13 -19.93 -4.32
N ASN A 29 -2.33 -20.46 -5.25
CA ASN A 29 -2.87 -21.12 -6.45
C ASN A 29 -3.53 -22.47 -6.13
N LYS A 30 -3.08 -23.18 -5.08
CA LYS A 30 -3.73 -24.38 -4.54
C LYS A 30 -3.63 -24.37 -3.01
N ILE A 31 -4.62 -23.75 -2.37
CA ILE A 31 -4.58 -23.47 -0.93
C ILE A 31 -4.53 -24.76 -0.10
N ASN A 32 -3.57 -24.81 0.81
CA ASN A 32 -3.43 -25.88 1.79
C ASN A 32 -3.97 -25.35 3.11
N LYS A 33 -5.18 -25.80 3.49
CA LYS A 33 -5.84 -25.31 4.72
C LYS A 33 -5.05 -25.68 5.98
N ASN A 34 -4.22 -26.72 5.95
CA ASN A 34 -3.40 -27.13 7.10
C ASN A 34 -2.37 -26.07 7.52
N ILE A 35 -2.02 -25.13 6.64
CA ILE A 35 -1.15 -23.99 7.00
C ILE A 35 -1.79 -23.12 8.08
N GLY A 36 -3.12 -23.03 8.11
CA GLY A 36 -3.82 -22.30 9.17
C GLY A 36 -3.58 -22.91 10.56
N ASN A 37 -3.35 -24.22 10.64
CA ASN A 37 -3.13 -24.91 11.92
C ASN A 37 -1.80 -24.51 12.58
N ILE A 38 -0.83 -24.00 11.81
CA ILE A 38 0.45 -23.48 12.33
C ILE A 38 0.20 -22.30 13.30
N PHE A 39 -0.94 -21.61 13.16
CA PHE A 39 -1.28 -20.42 13.95
C PHE A 39 -2.28 -20.70 15.07
N LYS A 40 -2.71 -21.95 15.29
CA LYS A 40 -3.84 -22.30 16.19
C LYS A 40 -3.63 -21.83 17.64
N ASP A 41 -2.41 -21.93 18.14
CA ASP A 41 -2.05 -21.56 19.52
C ASP A 41 -1.36 -20.19 19.60
N THR A 42 -1.69 -19.31 18.64
CA THR A 42 -1.18 -17.94 18.56
C THR A 42 -2.31 -16.92 18.57
N ASN A 43 -2.00 -15.63 18.72
CA ASN A 43 -2.97 -14.54 18.56
C ASN A 43 -3.17 -14.11 17.10
N ILE A 44 -2.81 -14.99 16.14
CA ILE A 44 -2.96 -14.75 14.70
C ILE A 44 -4.19 -15.49 14.18
N ARG A 45 -5.13 -14.75 13.59
CA ARG A 45 -6.30 -15.31 12.90
C ARG A 45 -6.07 -15.35 11.39
N ILE A 46 -6.13 -16.55 10.81
CA ILE A 46 -6.03 -16.77 9.36
C ILE A 46 -7.41 -16.76 8.68
N TYR A 47 -7.53 -15.98 7.61
CA TYR A 47 -8.67 -15.97 6.69
C TYR A 47 -8.22 -16.47 5.32
N TYR A 48 -8.77 -17.59 4.87
CA TYR A 48 -8.47 -18.10 3.53
C TYR A 48 -9.09 -17.19 2.47
N SER A 49 -8.33 -16.90 1.41
CA SER A 49 -8.71 -15.98 0.37
C SER A 49 -8.46 -16.57 -1.02
N GLU A 50 -9.40 -16.36 -1.93
CA GLU A 50 -9.36 -16.87 -3.30
C GLU A 50 -8.89 -15.76 -4.24
N GLY A 51 -7.58 -15.69 -4.50
CA GLY A 51 -7.03 -14.78 -5.52
C GLY A 51 -5.67 -14.20 -5.16
N TYR A 52 -4.66 -15.06 -5.10
CA TYR A 52 -3.33 -14.67 -4.62
C TYR A 52 -2.73 -13.53 -5.46
N LYS A 53 -2.95 -13.53 -6.79
CA LYS A 53 -2.45 -12.49 -7.70
C LYS A 53 -2.95 -11.10 -7.33
N THR A 54 -4.21 -11.00 -6.92
CA THR A 54 -4.78 -9.71 -6.51
C THR A 54 -4.18 -9.26 -5.19
N LEU A 55 -4.03 -10.16 -4.21
CA LEU A 55 -3.42 -9.82 -2.92
C LEU A 55 -1.94 -9.41 -3.07
N GLU A 56 -1.17 -10.11 -3.90
CA GLU A 56 0.20 -9.71 -4.24
C GLU A 56 0.22 -8.28 -4.82
N PHE A 57 -0.71 -7.99 -5.74
CA PHE A 57 -0.81 -6.68 -6.35
C PHE A 57 -1.21 -5.57 -5.36
N LEU A 58 -2.13 -5.86 -4.45
CA LEU A 58 -2.52 -4.97 -3.35
C LEU A 58 -1.33 -4.67 -2.43
N GLY A 59 -0.51 -5.67 -2.12
CA GLY A 59 0.73 -5.53 -1.35
C GLY A 59 1.75 -4.57 -1.98
N ILE A 60 1.87 -4.58 -3.32
CA ILE A 60 2.71 -3.64 -4.05
C ILE A 60 2.14 -2.21 -3.96
N LEU A 61 0.84 -2.06 -4.21
CA LEU A 61 0.20 -0.75 -4.25
C LEU A 61 0.18 -0.07 -2.88
N LYS A 62 -0.10 -0.79 -1.79
CA LYS A 62 -0.16 -0.21 -0.44
C LYS A 62 1.15 0.50 -0.06
N ASN A 63 2.29 -0.05 -0.49
CA ASN A 63 3.59 0.47 -0.14
C ASN A 63 3.84 1.84 -0.80
N ILE A 64 3.35 2.03 -2.03
CA ILE A 64 3.43 3.31 -2.73
C ILE A 64 2.49 4.33 -2.07
N TYR A 65 1.25 3.92 -1.80
CA TYR A 65 0.26 4.82 -1.18
C TYR A 65 0.64 5.21 0.25
N ALA A 66 1.29 4.32 1.01
CA ALA A 66 1.84 4.65 2.32
C ALA A 66 2.87 5.80 2.25
N ILE A 67 3.74 5.82 1.22
CA ILE A 67 4.67 6.95 1.01
C ILE A 67 3.89 8.26 0.82
N GLY A 68 2.84 8.26 0.00
CA GLY A 68 2.04 9.48 -0.22
C GLY A 68 1.30 9.93 1.04
N ALA A 69 0.79 9.01 1.86
CA ALA A 69 0.20 9.34 3.15
C ALA A 69 1.23 10.01 4.09
N GLY A 70 2.47 9.50 4.13
CA GLY A 70 3.55 10.14 4.86
C GLY A 70 3.86 11.56 4.36
N ILE A 71 3.85 11.78 3.04
CA ILE A 71 4.08 13.11 2.43
C ILE A 71 2.97 14.10 2.81
N ILE A 72 1.72 13.65 2.85
CA ILE A 72 0.58 14.49 3.27
C ILE A 72 0.79 14.98 4.71
N ASP A 73 1.21 14.10 5.60
CA ASP A 73 1.45 14.47 7.00
C ASP A 73 2.74 15.30 7.15
N ALA A 74 3.77 15.08 6.32
CA ALA A 74 4.96 15.93 6.27
C ALA A 74 4.64 17.38 5.87
N THR A 75 3.65 17.55 4.99
CA THR A 75 3.21 18.85 4.48
C THR A 75 2.14 19.51 5.34
N SER A 76 1.79 18.91 6.49
CA SER A 76 0.85 19.46 7.48
C SER A 76 -0.54 19.79 6.92
N LEU A 77 -1.03 19.01 5.96
CA LEU A 77 -2.36 19.22 5.34
C LEU A 77 -3.54 18.78 6.22
N GLY A 78 -3.26 18.08 7.32
CA GLY A 78 -4.26 17.64 8.29
C GLY A 78 -4.93 16.31 7.94
N GLN A 79 -5.72 15.81 8.90
CA GLN A 79 -6.30 14.46 8.84
C GLN A 79 -7.37 14.31 7.75
N ASN A 80 -8.10 15.39 7.42
CA ASN A 80 -9.07 15.40 6.32
C ASN A 80 -8.41 15.07 4.98
N ALA A 81 -7.23 15.65 4.72
CA ALA A 81 -6.46 15.37 3.52
C ALA A 81 -6.00 13.91 3.48
N ARG A 82 -5.55 13.35 4.62
CA ARG A 82 -5.15 11.94 4.71
C ARG A 82 -6.32 10.98 4.48
N ALA A 83 -7.48 11.26 5.06
CA ALA A 83 -8.70 10.47 4.86
C ALA A 83 -9.13 10.50 3.38
N ALA A 84 -9.24 11.69 2.79
CA ALA A 84 -9.59 11.85 1.37
C ALA A 84 -8.58 11.13 0.47
N TYR A 85 -7.28 11.24 0.78
CA TYR A 85 -6.23 10.55 0.05
C TYR A 85 -6.40 9.03 0.07
N ILE A 86 -6.56 8.41 1.24
CA ILE A 86 -6.73 6.95 1.36
C ILE A 86 -7.96 6.50 0.57
N THR A 87 -9.09 7.22 0.69
CA THR A 87 -10.31 6.93 -0.07
C THR A 87 -10.06 7.00 -1.57
N ARG A 88 -9.37 8.03 -2.08
CA ARG A 88 -9.07 8.14 -3.51
C ARG A 88 -8.04 7.11 -3.98
N CYS A 89 -7.12 6.66 -3.13
CA CYS A 89 -6.22 5.55 -3.42
C CYS A 89 -7.00 4.25 -3.68
N ILE A 90 -8.04 3.96 -2.90
CA ILE A 90 -8.91 2.79 -3.11
C ILE A 90 -9.58 2.83 -4.49
N VAL A 91 -10.00 4.02 -4.95
CA VAL A 91 -10.58 4.18 -6.29
C VAL A 91 -9.56 3.92 -7.40
N GLU A 92 -8.31 4.37 -7.23
CA GLU A 92 -7.23 4.03 -8.16
C GLU A 92 -6.91 2.54 -8.15
N ILE A 93 -6.78 1.92 -6.98
CA ILE A 93 -6.57 0.47 -6.83
C ILE A 93 -7.63 -0.29 -7.62
N LYS A 94 -8.92 0.05 -7.43
CA LYS A 94 -10.03 -0.58 -8.17
C LYS A 94 -9.85 -0.46 -9.67
N SER A 95 -9.47 0.73 -10.15
CA SER A 95 -9.29 1.01 -11.57
C SER A 95 -8.08 0.27 -12.15
N ILE A 96 -6.97 0.17 -11.41
CA ILE A 96 -5.79 -0.59 -11.80
C ILE A 96 -6.11 -2.08 -11.85
N LEU A 97 -6.75 -2.64 -10.82
CA LEU A 97 -7.13 -4.05 -10.79
C LEU A 97 -8.06 -4.41 -11.97
N LYS A 98 -9.04 -3.57 -12.29
CA LYS A 98 -9.88 -3.73 -13.48
C LYS A 98 -9.06 -3.77 -14.76
N SER A 99 -8.09 -2.86 -14.93
CA SER A 99 -7.24 -2.83 -16.13
C SER A 99 -6.35 -4.07 -16.29
N LEU A 100 -6.15 -4.82 -15.20
CA LEU A 100 -5.35 -6.05 -15.18
C LEU A 100 -6.21 -7.32 -15.15
N ASN A 101 -7.54 -7.21 -15.27
CA ASN A 101 -8.49 -8.32 -15.11
C ASN A 101 -8.32 -9.07 -13.78
N LEU A 102 -8.05 -8.34 -12.69
CA LEU A 102 -7.93 -8.87 -11.33
C LEU A 102 -9.22 -8.66 -10.53
N ASN A 103 -9.46 -9.52 -9.54
CA ASN A 103 -10.70 -9.51 -8.75
C ASN A 103 -10.79 -8.28 -7.84
N THR A 104 -11.63 -7.30 -8.20
CA THR A 104 -11.77 -6.06 -7.42
C THR A 104 -12.41 -6.25 -6.04
N ASN A 105 -13.13 -7.34 -5.79
CA ASN A 105 -13.79 -7.55 -4.50
C ASN A 105 -12.76 -7.79 -3.39
N MET A 106 -11.56 -8.24 -3.74
CA MET A 106 -10.47 -8.48 -2.77
C MET A 106 -9.88 -7.19 -2.19
N ILE A 107 -10.26 -6.02 -2.71
CA ILE A 107 -9.92 -4.73 -2.08
C ILE A 107 -10.40 -4.70 -0.64
N TYR A 108 -11.55 -5.30 -0.33
CA TYR A 108 -12.13 -5.29 1.02
C TYR A 108 -11.55 -6.36 1.95
N SER A 109 -10.48 -7.06 1.53
CA SER A 109 -9.80 -8.06 2.36
C SER A 109 -8.82 -7.43 3.35
N LEU A 110 -8.30 -8.25 4.27
CA LEU A 110 -7.25 -7.85 5.20
C LEU A 110 -5.98 -7.41 4.46
N GLY A 111 -5.54 -8.17 3.45
CA GLY A 111 -4.40 -7.79 2.60
C GLY A 111 -4.70 -6.66 1.58
N GLY A 112 -5.95 -6.20 1.52
CA GLY A 112 -6.36 -5.03 0.74
C GLY A 112 -6.47 -3.79 1.61
N ILE A 113 -7.70 -3.41 1.95
CA ILE A 113 -8.02 -2.18 2.68
C ILE A 113 -7.46 -2.22 4.11
N GLY A 114 -7.46 -3.38 4.78
CA GLY A 114 -6.94 -3.50 6.15
C GLY A 114 -5.47 -3.11 6.24
N ASP A 115 -4.64 -3.73 5.41
CA ASP A 115 -3.20 -3.49 5.36
C ASP A 115 -2.85 -2.10 4.76
N LEU A 116 -3.65 -1.61 3.81
CA LEU A 116 -3.52 -0.24 3.30
C LEU A 116 -3.73 0.78 4.43
N ILE A 117 -4.81 0.65 5.21
CA ILE A 117 -5.11 1.58 6.32
C ILE A 117 -3.98 1.55 7.35
N LEU A 118 -3.54 0.35 7.78
CA LEU A 118 -2.44 0.21 8.73
C LEU A 118 -1.16 0.90 8.21
N SER A 119 -0.82 0.64 6.94
CA SER A 119 0.40 1.15 6.32
C SER A 119 0.39 2.66 6.11
N CYS A 120 -0.77 3.26 5.88
CA CYS A 120 -0.94 4.71 5.66
C CYS A 120 -1.13 5.53 6.95
N SER A 121 -1.33 4.88 8.10
CA SER A 121 -1.75 5.56 9.34
C SER A 121 -0.73 5.47 10.48
N SER A 122 0.46 4.93 10.24
CA SER A 122 1.43 4.67 11.31
C SER A 122 2.87 4.93 10.88
N ASN A 123 3.64 5.55 11.77
CA ASN A 123 5.08 5.75 11.63
C ASN A 123 5.89 4.45 11.70
N LYS A 124 5.30 3.35 12.16
CA LYS A 124 5.90 2.00 12.11
C LYS A 124 6.05 1.49 10.66
N SER A 125 5.19 1.97 9.76
CA SER A 125 5.35 1.71 8.32
C SER A 125 6.57 2.44 7.80
N ARG A 126 7.57 1.68 7.34
CA ARG A 126 8.80 2.24 6.76
C ARG A 126 8.51 3.14 5.56
N ASN A 127 7.53 2.76 4.74
CA ASN A 127 7.08 3.53 3.58
C ASN A 127 6.43 4.85 3.98
N TYR A 128 5.54 4.83 4.98
CA TYR A 128 4.97 6.04 5.54
C TYR A 128 6.05 6.94 6.13
N ASN A 129 6.94 6.39 6.96
CA ASN A 129 8.00 7.17 7.59
C ASN A 129 8.97 7.78 6.57
N PHE A 130 9.23 7.06 5.47
CA PHE A 130 9.99 7.60 4.34
C PHE A 130 9.31 8.82 3.71
N GLY A 131 8.00 8.74 3.45
CA GLY A 131 7.21 9.88 2.98
C GLY A 131 7.18 11.03 3.99
N PHE A 132 7.06 10.73 5.27
CA PHE A 132 7.03 11.72 6.35
C PHE A 132 8.35 12.49 6.48
N CYS A 133 9.48 11.82 6.24
CA CYS A 133 10.80 12.44 6.28
C CYS A 133 11.15 13.25 5.03
N PHE A 134 10.32 13.27 3.99
CA PHE A 134 10.64 13.87 2.68
C PHE A 134 10.95 15.38 2.76
N GLU A 135 10.21 16.13 3.58
CA GLU A 135 10.47 17.56 3.83
C GLU A 135 11.62 17.78 4.84
N LYS A 136 12.00 16.76 5.60
CA LYS A 136 13.07 16.81 6.61
C LYS A 136 14.38 16.33 6.01
N LYS A 137 15.03 17.19 5.20
CA LYS A 137 16.27 16.91 4.43
C LYS A 137 17.34 16.10 5.21
N ASN A 138 17.52 16.39 6.50
CA ASN A 138 18.51 15.69 7.34
C ASN A 138 18.11 14.24 7.66
N LYS A 139 16.83 13.97 7.95
CA LYS A 139 16.32 12.62 8.24
C LYS A 139 16.14 11.77 6.99
N TYR A 140 15.86 12.40 5.85
CA TYR A 140 15.72 11.71 4.57
C TYR A 140 17.04 11.05 4.13
N LYS A 141 18.18 11.73 4.33
CA LYS A 141 19.51 11.22 3.95
C LYS A 141 19.97 10.03 4.78
N THR A 142 19.50 9.91 6.03
CA THR A 142 19.89 8.83 6.95
C THR A 142 19.05 7.55 6.78
N LEU A 143 17.96 7.60 6.01
CA LEU A 143 17.12 6.43 5.77
C LEU A 143 17.80 5.45 4.79
N ASN A 144 17.92 4.18 5.21
CA ASN A 144 18.38 3.13 4.33
C ASN A 144 17.31 2.82 3.27
N ARG A 145 17.40 3.49 2.12
CA ARG A 145 16.46 3.38 0.99
C ARG A 145 16.27 1.93 0.52
N LYS A 146 17.27 1.05 0.70
CA LYS A 146 17.17 -0.37 0.31
C LYS A 146 16.08 -1.13 1.07
N THR A 147 15.67 -0.63 2.24
CA THR A 147 14.62 -1.24 3.08
C THR A 147 13.22 -0.67 2.82
N ILE A 148 13.08 0.29 1.90
CA ILE A 148 11.82 0.94 1.56
C ILE A 148 11.23 0.29 0.30
N GLU A 149 10.43 -0.75 0.50
CA GLU A 149 9.79 -1.52 -0.57
C GLU A 149 8.97 -0.66 -1.54
N GLY A 150 8.39 0.45 -1.07
CA GLY A 150 7.59 1.36 -1.89
C GLY A 150 8.40 2.01 -3.02
N ILE A 151 9.70 2.22 -2.86
CA ILE A 151 10.57 2.74 -3.95
C ILE A 151 10.66 1.71 -5.07
N ASN A 152 10.91 0.44 -4.73
CA ASN A 152 10.95 -0.64 -5.71
C ASN A 152 9.56 -0.88 -6.32
N SER A 153 8.50 -0.75 -5.53
CA SER A 153 7.11 -0.86 -5.98
C SER A 153 6.79 0.21 -7.04
N CYS A 154 7.24 1.46 -6.83
CA CYS A 154 7.12 2.52 -7.84
C CYS A 154 7.80 2.15 -9.17
N LEU A 155 9.02 1.59 -9.12
CA LEU A 155 9.74 1.15 -10.32
C LEU A 155 9.00 0.00 -11.02
N ASN A 156 8.52 -0.98 -10.27
CA ASN A 156 7.78 -2.12 -10.81
C ASN A 156 6.48 -1.70 -11.50
N ILE A 157 5.72 -0.79 -10.89
CA ILE A 157 4.50 -0.24 -11.49
C ILE A 157 4.83 0.59 -12.73
N LYS A 158 5.91 1.38 -12.72
CA LYS A 158 6.37 2.17 -13.87
C LYS A 158 6.79 1.33 -15.07
N ASN A 159 7.42 0.19 -14.82
CA ASN A 159 7.88 -0.71 -15.87
C ASN A 159 6.79 -1.68 -16.36
N ASN A 160 5.64 -1.73 -15.69
CA ASN A 160 4.54 -2.61 -16.09
C ASN A 160 3.77 -2.03 -17.29
N LYS A 161 4.07 -2.53 -18.48
CA LYS A 161 3.46 -2.11 -19.76
C LYS A 161 1.92 -2.21 -19.79
N LYS A 162 1.30 -3.01 -18.92
CA LYS A 162 -0.16 -3.13 -18.83
C LYS A 162 -0.80 -1.97 -18.07
N ILE A 163 -0.01 -1.15 -17.37
CA ILE A 163 -0.50 -0.07 -16.52
C ILE A 163 -0.09 1.26 -17.14
N ASN A 164 -1.07 2.01 -17.65
CA ASN A 164 -0.83 3.39 -18.06
C ASN A 164 -0.90 4.32 -16.84
N ILE A 165 0.26 4.57 -16.20
CA ILE A 165 0.38 5.41 -15.00
C ILE A 165 -0.22 6.82 -15.16
N SER A 166 -0.21 7.39 -16.36
CA SER A 166 -0.79 8.72 -16.59
C SER A 166 -2.29 8.80 -16.25
N LYS A 167 -3.00 7.66 -16.26
CA LYS A 167 -4.41 7.55 -15.86
C LYS A 167 -4.63 7.55 -14.34
N PHE A 168 -3.56 7.36 -13.55
CA PHE A 168 -3.60 7.21 -12.10
C PHE A 168 -2.85 8.38 -11.44
N PRO A 169 -3.51 9.52 -11.21
CA PRO A 169 -2.84 10.75 -10.76
C PRO A 169 -2.10 10.63 -9.43
N ILE A 170 -2.64 9.92 -8.44
CA ILE A 170 -2.04 9.83 -7.11
C ILE A 170 -0.73 9.04 -7.21
N ILE A 171 -0.76 7.83 -7.77
CA ILE A 171 0.46 7.02 -7.91
C ILE A 171 1.51 7.74 -8.78
N ASN A 172 1.07 8.44 -9.84
CA ASN A 172 1.95 9.22 -10.69
C ASN A 172 2.60 10.38 -9.92
N SER A 173 1.85 11.11 -9.11
CA SER A 173 2.39 12.19 -8.27
C SER A 173 3.35 11.66 -7.22
N VAL A 174 3.06 10.54 -6.56
CA VAL A 174 4.01 9.91 -5.62
C VAL A 174 5.32 9.54 -6.33
N ILE A 175 5.25 8.92 -7.52
CA ILE A 175 6.43 8.57 -8.32
C ILE A 175 7.22 9.83 -8.71
N LYS A 176 6.54 10.91 -9.12
CA LYS A 176 7.20 12.19 -9.45
C LYS A 176 7.89 12.79 -8.24
N ILE A 177 7.27 12.75 -7.06
CA ILE A 177 7.88 13.25 -5.82
C ILE A 177 9.13 12.46 -5.49
N ILE A 178 9.07 11.12 -5.52
CA ILE A 178 10.23 10.26 -5.28
C ILE A 178 11.39 10.56 -6.24
N ASN A 179 11.09 10.97 -7.47
CA ASN A 179 12.05 11.37 -8.50
C ASN A 179 12.44 12.87 -8.46
N GLY A 180 12.05 13.62 -7.42
CA GLY A 180 12.51 14.98 -7.16
C GLY A 180 11.48 16.10 -7.41
N SER A 181 10.25 15.79 -7.81
CA SER A 181 9.20 16.82 -7.90
C SER A 181 8.85 17.34 -6.49
N PRO A 182 8.74 18.67 -6.28
CA PRO A 182 8.35 19.20 -4.98
C PRO A 182 6.95 18.73 -4.55
N PRO A 183 6.74 18.23 -3.31
CA PRO A 183 5.42 17.78 -2.85
C PRO A 183 4.32 18.82 -3.03
N LYS A 184 4.58 20.08 -2.64
CA LYS A 184 3.62 21.19 -2.79
C LYS A 184 3.14 21.39 -4.24
N LYS A 185 4.02 21.16 -5.22
CA LYS A 185 3.68 21.26 -6.65
C LYS A 185 2.70 20.16 -7.05
N GLU A 186 3.00 18.92 -6.70
CA GLU A 186 2.14 17.78 -7.06
C GLU A 186 0.78 17.84 -6.33
N ILE A 187 0.76 18.25 -5.06
CA ILE A 187 -0.48 18.48 -4.31
C ILE A 187 -1.37 19.50 -5.03
N LYS A 188 -0.80 20.64 -5.47
CA LYS A 188 -1.54 21.66 -6.23
C LYS A 188 -2.08 21.12 -7.55
N ILE A 189 -1.31 20.29 -8.26
CA ILE A 189 -1.76 19.63 -9.50
C ILE A 189 -2.97 18.72 -9.21
N LEU A 190 -2.94 17.94 -8.12
CA LEU A 190 -4.05 17.05 -7.75
C LEU A 190 -5.33 17.81 -7.40
N LEU A 191 -5.22 18.91 -6.65
CA LEU A 191 -6.36 19.75 -6.26
C LEU A 191 -6.97 20.53 -7.44
N ASN A 192 -6.15 20.91 -8.43
CA ASN A 192 -6.61 21.65 -9.62
C ASN A 192 -7.26 20.76 -10.69
N ARG A 193 -7.43 19.47 -10.43
CA ARG A 193 -8.12 18.57 -11.36
C ARG A 193 -9.61 18.94 -11.41
N LYS A 194 -10.22 18.74 -12.59
CA LYS A 194 -11.66 18.97 -12.79
C LYS A 194 -12.49 18.20 -11.75
N PHE A 195 -13.49 18.87 -11.18
CA PHE A 195 -14.52 18.21 -10.37
C PHE A 195 -15.24 17.13 -11.19
N LYS A 196 -15.69 16.09 -10.50
CA LYS A 196 -16.31 14.91 -11.10
C LYS A 196 -17.23 14.25 -10.07
N ASN A 197 -18.15 13.41 -10.56
CA ASN A 197 -18.91 12.51 -9.70
C ASN A 197 -17.99 11.52 -9.00
N GLU A 198 -18.41 11.09 -7.81
CA GLU A 198 -17.61 10.23 -6.93
C GLU A 198 -17.20 8.90 -7.58
#